data_AF-A0A1X0Q5Y3-F1
#
_entry.id   AF-A0A1X0Q5Y3-F1
#
_cell.length_a   1.000
_cell.length_b   1.000
_cell.length_c   1.000
_cell.angle_alpha   90.00
_cell.angle_beta   90.00
_cell.angle_gamma   90.00
#
_symmetry.space_group_name_H-M   'P 1'
#
loop_
_entity.id
_entity.type
_entity.pdbx_description
1 polymer ?
#
loop_
_entity_poly.entity_id
_entity_poly.type
_entity_poly.pdbx_seq_one_letter_code
_entity_poly.pdbx_strand_id
1 'polypeptide(L)'
;MKLVFSREKFILIDDVLRGNKNLSKSIENSAKQAEKNKEEINKNRIDIKYDIGDLILIKNENCSKLDERFRGPFEVLEVYENSLKVINENSKEERVNIKRVSPFKKGEDVMVDVTYLKQNNFKRNINSKLSK
;
A
#
# COMPACT_ATOMS: atom_id res chain seq x y z
N MET A 1 -7.34 5.37 -7.19
CA MET A 1 -7.74 4.41 -8.26
C MET A 1 -8.19 3.08 -7.62
N LYS A 2 -9.40 2.57 -7.90
CA LYS A 2 -10.01 1.39 -7.20
C LYS A 2 -9.45 0.07 -7.76
N LEU A 3 -9.13 -0.90 -6.90
CA LEU A 3 -8.73 -2.24 -7.35
C LEU A 3 -9.91 -2.97 -7.98
N VAL A 4 -9.79 -3.29 -9.28
CA VAL A 4 -10.68 -4.19 -10.02
C VAL A 4 -9.86 -5.42 -10.38
N PHE A 5 -10.10 -6.56 -9.71
CA PHE A 5 -9.44 -7.81 -10.07
C PHE A 5 -10.15 -8.43 -11.27
N SER A 6 -9.45 -8.51 -12.41
CA SER A 6 -9.94 -9.04 -13.70
C SER A 6 -10.12 -10.58 -13.73
N ARG A 7 -10.41 -11.20 -12.59
CA ARG A 7 -10.59 -12.67 -12.46
C ARG A 7 -12.02 -13.15 -12.70
N GLU A 8 -12.90 -12.27 -13.15
CA GLU A 8 -14.29 -12.63 -13.49
C GLU A 8 -14.38 -13.34 -14.86
N LYS A 9 -13.28 -13.43 -15.62
CA LYS A 9 -13.26 -13.94 -17.00
C LYS A 9 -13.15 -15.47 -17.16
N PHE A 10 -13.02 -16.26 -16.09
CA PHE A 10 -12.72 -17.69 -16.20
C PHE A 10 -13.81 -18.67 -15.72
N ILE A 11 -15.04 -18.23 -15.50
CA ILE A 11 -16.15 -19.20 -15.30
C ILE A 11 -16.73 -19.57 -16.68
N LEU A 12 -15.92 -20.27 -17.49
CA LEU A 12 -16.43 -21.11 -18.58
C LEU A 12 -16.53 -22.54 -18.06
N ILE A 13 -17.42 -22.79 -17.12
CA ILE A 13 -17.89 -24.16 -16.79
C ILE A 13 -19.37 -24.05 -16.47
N ASP A 14 -20.19 -23.81 -17.50
CA ASP A 14 -21.62 -23.55 -17.35
C ASP A 14 -22.46 -24.82 -17.13
N ASP A 15 -21.93 -26.03 -17.32
CA ASP A 15 -22.80 -27.23 -17.35
C ASP A 15 -22.57 -28.26 -16.24
N VAL A 16 -21.48 -28.18 -15.47
CA VAL A 16 -21.18 -29.16 -14.39
C VAL A 16 -21.70 -28.71 -13.02
N LEU A 17 -21.95 -27.41 -12.83
CA LEU A 17 -22.27 -26.81 -11.53
C LEU A 17 -23.75 -26.91 -11.13
N ARG A 18 -24.66 -27.18 -12.09
CA ARG A 18 -26.12 -27.05 -11.89
C ARG A 18 -26.73 -28.10 -10.95
N GLY A 19 -26.01 -29.20 -10.65
CA GLY A 19 -26.54 -30.32 -9.87
C GLY A 19 -26.22 -30.32 -8.36
N ASN A 20 -25.18 -29.61 -7.91
CA ASN A 20 -24.66 -29.75 -6.54
C ASN A 20 -24.77 -28.45 -5.72
N LYS A 21 -25.78 -28.38 -4.84
CA LYS A 21 -26.10 -27.23 -3.98
C LYS A 21 -24.95 -26.80 -3.06
N ASN A 22 -24.09 -27.72 -2.66
CA ASN A 22 -22.95 -27.40 -1.80
C ASN A 22 -21.85 -26.67 -2.57
N LEU A 23 -21.67 -27.01 -3.84
CA LEU A 23 -20.67 -26.40 -4.71
C LEU A 23 -21.07 -24.97 -5.09
N SER A 24 -22.33 -24.73 -5.45
CA SER A 24 -22.83 -23.38 -5.73
C SER A 24 -22.69 -22.47 -4.49
N LYS A 25 -23.06 -22.96 -3.31
CA LYS A 25 -22.91 -22.24 -2.04
C LYS A 25 -21.45 -21.92 -1.71
N SER A 26 -20.53 -22.84 -2.01
CA SER A 26 -19.08 -22.61 -1.82
C SER A 26 -18.54 -21.52 -2.74
N ILE A 27 -18.98 -21.50 -4.01
CA ILE A 27 -18.61 -20.48 -4.99
C ILE A 27 -19.12 -19.10 -4.55
N GLU A 28 -20.39 -19.02 -4.12
CA GLU A 28 -20.97 -17.77 -3.60
C GLU A 28 -20.22 -17.24 -2.38
N ASN A 29 -19.90 -18.12 -1.42
CA ASN A 29 -19.15 -17.74 -0.22
C ASN A 29 -17.74 -17.23 -0.59
N SER A 30 -17.08 -17.89 -1.54
CA SER A 30 -15.77 -17.49 -2.04
C SER A 30 -15.82 -16.11 -2.73
N ALA A 31 -16.85 -15.84 -3.53
CA ALA A 31 -17.08 -14.54 -4.16
C ALA A 31 -17.30 -13.43 -3.12
N LYS A 32 -18.18 -13.67 -2.14
CA LYS A 32 -18.44 -12.72 -1.03
C LYS A 32 -17.18 -12.44 -0.21
N GLN A 33 -16.36 -13.46 0.06
CA GLN A 33 -15.11 -13.27 0.78
C GLN A 33 -14.11 -12.45 -0.05
N ALA A 34 -14.04 -12.69 -1.36
CA ALA A 34 -13.19 -11.90 -2.24
C ALA A 34 -13.62 -10.43 -2.28
N GLU A 35 -14.92 -10.14 -2.32
CA GLU A 35 -15.45 -8.77 -2.24
C GLU A 35 -15.11 -8.07 -0.94
N LYS A 36 -15.30 -8.73 0.22
CA LYS A 36 -14.91 -8.20 1.52
C LYS A 36 -13.43 -7.85 1.56
N ASN A 37 -12.57 -8.76 1.09
CA ASN A 37 -11.13 -8.52 1.03
C ASN A 37 -10.80 -7.32 0.11
N LYS A 38 -11.48 -7.18 -1.04
CA LYS A 38 -11.31 -6.02 -1.94
C LYS A 38 -11.67 -4.72 -1.23
N GLU A 39 -12.78 -4.69 -0.50
CA GLU A 39 -13.22 -3.51 0.25
C GLU A 39 -12.24 -3.12 1.35
N GLU A 40 -11.78 -4.08 2.14
CA GLU A 40 -10.81 -3.85 3.21
C GLU A 40 -9.48 -3.30 2.67
N ILE A 41 -8.97 -3.86 1.58
CA ILE A 41 -7.74 -3.39 0.95
C ILE A 41 -7.94 -1.97 0.39
N ASN A 42 -9.06 -1.70 -0.28
CA ASN A 42 -9.34 -0.36 -0.81
C ASN A 42 -9.54 0.68 0.30
N LYS A 43 -10.12 0.33 1.45
CA LYS A 43 -10.32 1.24 2.60
C LYS A 43 -9.00 1.76 3.17
N ASN A 44 -7.98 0.91 3.21
CA ASN A 44 -6.66 1.27 3.74
C ASN A 44 -5.74 1.89 2.67
N ARG A 45 -6.23 2.10 1.45
CA ARG A 45 -5.41 2.61 0.36
C ARG A 45 -5.21 4.11 0.51
N ILE A 46 -3.94 4.53 0.54
CA ILE A 46 -3.54 5.93 0.52
C ILE A 46 -2.93 6.20 -0.85
N ASP A 47 -3.60 7.01 -1.67
CA ASP A 47 -3.07 7.44 -2.96
C ASP A 47 -2.09 8.60 -2.71
N ILE A 48 -0.79 8.30 -2.72
CA ILE A 48 0.29 9.29 -2.62
C ILE A 48 0.58 9.81 -4.03
N LYS A 49 0.54 11.14 -4.21
CA LYS A 49 1.00 11.81 -5.42
C LYS A 49 2.44 12.26 -5.23
N TYR A 50 3.23 12.16 -6.28
CA TYR A 50 4.61 12.61 -6.33
C TYR A 50 4.70 13.71 -7.37
N ASP A 51 5.44 14.76 -7.05
CA ASP A 51 5.74 15.87 -7.94
C ASP A 51 7.25 15.88 -8.29
N ILE A 52 7.62 16.63 -9.32
CA ILE A 52 9.02 16.80 -9.73
C ILE A 52 9.76 17.58 -8.63
N GLY A 53 10.93 17.10 -8.23
CA GLY A 53 11.73 17.67 -7.14
C GLY A 53 11.48 17.04 -5.77
N ASP A 54 10.49 16.15 -5.64
CA ASP A 54 10.27 15.41 -4.39
C ASP A 54 11.45 14.49 -4.08
N LEU A 55 11.82 14.42 -2.80
CA LEU A 55 12.79 13.44 -2.31
C LEU A 55 12.08 12.15 -1.94
N ILE A 56 12.63 11.04 -2.43
CA ILE A 56 12.03 9.72 -2.26
C ILE A 56 13.07 8.67 -1.89
N LEU A 57 12.62 7.63 -1.19
CA LEU A 57 13.37 6.44 -0.87
C LEU A 57 12.93 5.27 -1.74
N ILE A 58 13.89 4.48 -2.19
CA ILE A 58 13.63 3.35 -3.09
C ILE A 58 13.92 2.05 -2.36
N LYS A 59 12.92 1.16 -2.30
CA LYS A 59 13.06 -0.15 -1.65
C LYS A 59 14.00 -1.05 -2.45
N ASN A 60 14.95 -1.65 -1.76
CA ASN A 60 15.88 -2.62 -2.34
C ASN A 60 15.17 -3.97 -2.59
N GLU A 61 15.48 -4.63 -3.71
CA GLU A 61 14.81 -5.89 -4.10
C GLU A 61 15.37 -7.09 -3.32
N ASN A 62 16.69 -7.19 -3.29
CA ASN A 62 17.42 -8.26 -2.63
C ASN A 62 18.17 -7.68 -1.45
N CYS A 63 17.61 -7.83 -0.26
CA CYS A 63 18.13 -7.28 0.99
C CYS A 63 18.24 -8.41 2.01
N SER A 64 19.43 -8.63 2.57
CA SER A 64 19.60 -9.51 3.72
C SER A 64 19.03 -8.85 4.99
N LYS A 65 19.05 -9.56 6.11
CA LYS A 65 18.50 -9.04 7.39
C LYS A 65 19.27 -7.83 7.91
N LEU A 66 20.56 -7.73 7.59
CA LEU A 66 21.45 -6.68 8.07
C LEU A 66 21.62 -5.54 7.06
N ASP A 67 21.19 -5.75 5.82
CA ASP A 67 21.31 -4.73 4.77
C ASP A 67 20.24 -3.65 4.91
N GLU A 68 20.53 -2.48 4.35
CA GLU A 68 19.59 -1.37 4.28
C GLU A 68 18.41 -1.71 3.37
N ARG A 69 17.20 -1.55 3.91
CA ARG A 69 15.96 -1.86 3.19
C ARG A 69 15.64 -0.85 2.08
N PHE A 70 16.13 0.37 2.22
CA PHE A 70 15.86 1.49 1.33
C PHE A 70 17.17 2.17 0.95
N ARG A 71 17.23 2.67 -0.28
CA ARG A 71 18.31 3.51 -0.81
C ARG A 71 17.80 4.93 -1.06
N GLY A 72 18.69 5.91 -1.02
CA GLY A 72 18.36 7.33 -1.20
C GLY A 72 18.42 8.12 0.11
N PRO A 73 18.07 9.42 0.08
CA PRO A 73 17.03 10.03 -0.75
C PRO A 73 17.46 10.37 -2.18
N PHE A 74 16.57 10.13 -3.13
CA PHE A 74 16.74 10.51 -4.54
C PHE A 74 15.69 11.53 -4.93
N GLU A 75 16.05 12.43 -5.84
CA GLU A 75 15.16 13.44 -6.39
C GLU A 75 14.39 12.88 -7.59
N VAL A 76 13.08 13.16 -7.63
CA VAL A 76 12.22 12.82 -8.78
C VAL A 76 12.43 13.83 -9.90
N LEU A 77 12.87 13.35 -11.06
CA LEU A 77 13.01 14.15 -12.27
C LEU A 77 11.73 14.23 -13.09
N GLU A 78 11.05 13.08 -13.25
CA GLU A 78 9.85 12.97 -14.06
C GLU A 78 8.86 12.01 -13.40
N VAL A 79 7.58 12.34 -13.50
CA VAL A 79 6.48 11.55 -12.95
C VAL A 79 5.70 10.95 -14.11
N TYR A 80 5.56 9.62 -14.11
CA TYR A 80 4.65 8.90 -14.98
C TYR A 80 3.53 8.26 -14.16
N GLU A 81 2.53 7.71 -14.84
CA GLU A 81 1.34 7.13 -14.18
C GLU A 81 1.66 6.02 -13.15
N ASN A 82 2.63 5.15 -13.46
CA ASN A 82 2.98 3.99 -12.61
C ASN A 82 4.46 3.94 -12.19
N SER A 83 5.25 4.93 -12.61
CA SER A 83 6.70 4.93 -12.42
C SER A 83 7.24 6.34 -12.29
N LEU A 84 8.36 6.48 -11.60
CA LEU A 84 9.09 7.73 -11.45
C LEU A 84 10.47 7.59 -12.09
N LYS A 85 10.99 8.69 -12.65
CA LYS A 85 12.37 8.78 -13.10
C LYS A 85 13.19 9.47 -12.02
N VAL A 86 14.30 8.86 -11.64
CA VAL A 86 15.19 9.34 -10.58
C VAL A 86 16.64 9.32 -11.04
N ILE A 87 17.48 10.12 -10.38
CA ILE A 87 18.94 9.99 -10.49
C ILE A 87 19.42 9.07 -9.36
N ASN A 88 20.05 7.97 -9.73
CA ASN A 88 20.61 7.00 -8.78
C ASN A 88 22.03 7.44 -8.34
N GLU A 89 22.61 6.74 -7.36
CA GLU A 89 23.95 6.98 -6.78
C GLU A 89 25.07 7.07 -7.82
N ASN A 90 24.93 6.35 -8.93
CA ASN A 90 25.90 6.35 -10.04
C ASN A 90 25.70 7.51 -11.04
N SER A 91 24.92 8.54 -10.68
CA SER A 91 24.52 9.64 -11.56
C SER A 91 23.84 9.18 -12.86
N LYS A 92 23.18 8.03 -12.81
CA LYS A 92 22.43 7.45 -13.93
C LYS A 92 20.94 7.65 -13.70
N GLU A 93 20.23 7.89 -14.79
CA GLU A 93 18.78 7.94 -14.79
C GLU A 93 18.21 6.52 -14.65
N GLU A 94 17.35 6.30 -13.66
CA GLU A 94 16.67 5.04 -13.42
C GLU A 94 15.16 5.26 -13.40
N ARG A 95 14.40 4.31 -13.96
CA ARG A 95 12.94 4.32 -13.91
C ARG A 95 12.45 3.30 -12.89
N VAL A 96 11.75 3.77 -11.87
CA VAL A 96 11.35 2.97 -10.71
C VAL A 96 9.84 2.93 -10.58
N ASN A 97 9.29 1.77 -10.23
CA ASN A 97 7.86 1.60 -10.00
C ASN A 97 7.41 2.32 -8.73
N ILE A 98 6.31 3.07 -8.78
CA ILE A 98 5.74 3.80 -7.63
C ILE A 98 5.51 2.91 -6.41
N LYS A 99 5.23 1.61 -6.59
CA LYS A 99 5.05 0.66 -5.47
C LYS A 99 6.31 0.37 -4.67
N ARG A 100 7.49 0.66 -5.24
CA ARG A 100 8.79 0.49 -4.58
C ARG A 100 9.30 1.79 -3.96
N VAL A 101 8.51 2.87 -4.07
CA VAL A 101 8.89 4.20 -3.65
C VAL A 101 8.15 4.56 -2.37
N SER A 102 8.89 5.15 -1.42
CA SER A 102 8.35 5.77 -0.22
C SER A 102 8.74 7.24 -0.19
N PRO A 103 7.83 8.17 0.18
CA PRO A 103 8.19 9.58 0.30
C PRO A 103 9.24 9.77 1.40
N PHE A 104 10.30 10.52 1.11
CA PHE A 104 11.30 10.86 2.12
C PHE A 104 10.78 12.03 2.95
N LYS A 105 10.57 11.81 4.24
CA LYS A 105 10.30 12.90 5.19
C LYS A 105 11.63 13.25 5.84
N LYS A 106 12.19 14.40 5.48
CA LYS A 106 13.39 14.95 6.13
C LYS A 106 13.04 15.16 7.61
N GLY A 107 13.52 14.27 8.46
CA GLY A 107 13.17 14.24 9.86
C GLY A 107 13.73 15.46 10.60
N GLU A 108 12.86 16.11 11.37
CA GLU A 108 13.16 16.18 12.80
C GLU A 108 13.15 14.73 13.31
N ASP A 109 14.19 14.33 14.06
CA ASP A 109 14.33 12.97 14.58
C ASP A 109 13.14 12.60 15.47
N VAL A 110 12.20 11.81 14.97
CA VAL A 110 11.12 11.27 15.80
C VAL A 110 11.22 9.75 15.83
N MET A 111 11.87 9.26 16.90
CA MET A 111 11.68 7.90 17.42
C MET A 111 10.21 7.77 17.87
N VAL A 112 9.28 7.50 16.95
CA VAL A 112 7.87 7.30 17.31
C VAL A 112 7.66 5.84 17.67
N ASP A 113 7.97 5.49 18.91
CA ASP A 113 7.47 4.26 19.52
C ASP A 113 5.93 4.29 19.46
N VAL A 114 5.36 3.37 18.67
CA VAL A 114 3.90 3.23 18.42
C VAL A 114 3.07 3.07 19.70
N THR A 115 3.71 2.72 20.81
CA THR A 115 3.13 2.67 22.16
C THR A 115 2.79 4.06 22.72
N TYR A 116 3.54 5.12 22.39
CA TYR A 116 3.29 6.47 22.92
C TYR A 116 2.07 7.16 22.30
N LEU A 117 1.81 6.94 21.00
CA LEU A 117 0.66 7.53 20.32
C LEU A 117 -0.69 6.99 20.84
N LYS A 118 -0.75 5.70 21.23
CA LYS A 118 -1.95 5.11 21.84
C LYS A 118 -2.28 5.72 23.21
N GLN A 119 -1.27 5.98 24.04
CA GLN A 119 -1.48 6.55 25.37
C GLN A 119 -1.99 8.00 25.33
N ASN A 120 -1.50 8.81 24.38
CA ASN A 120 -1.93 10.20 24.23
C ASN A 120 -3.37 10.33 23.70
N ASN A 121 -3.82 9.42 22.84
CA ASN A 121 -5.21 9.44 22.36
C ASN A 121 -6.20 8.94 23.43
N PHE A 122 -5.78 8.09 24.37
CA PHE A 122 -6.59 7.70 25.52
C PHE A 122 -6.75 8.84 26.53
N LYS A 123 -5.66 9.55 26.88
CA LYS A 123 -5.69 10.69 27.82
C LYS A 123 -6.55 11.86 27.33
N ARG A 124 -6.50 12.18 26.03
CA ARG A 124 -7.34 13.25 25.45
C ARG A 124 -8.85 12.95 25.50
N ASN A 125 -9.22 11.67 25.40
CA ASN A 125 -10.62 11.24 25.38
C ASN A 125 -11.24 11.15 26.79
N ILE A 126 -10.40 11.11 27.83
CA ILE A 126 -10.84 11.18 29.23
C ILE A 126 -11.14 12.63 29.61
N ASN A 127 -10.23 13.55 29.29
CA ASN A 127 -10.38 14.97 29.65
C ASN A 127 -11.57 15.66 28.95
N SER A 128 -11.95 15.22 27.75
CA SER A 128 -13.16 15.70 27.06
C SER A 128 -14.47 15.17 27.64
N LYS A 129 -14.42 14.06 28.40
CA LYS A 129 -15.57 13.48 29.09
C LYS A 129 -15.76 14.02 30.51
N LEU A 130 -14.71 14.59 31.11
CA LEU A 130 -14.72 15.18 32.45
C LEU A 130 -15.06 16.68 32.48
N SER A 131 -15.20 17.35 31.33
CA SER A 131 -15.53 18.79 31.25
C SER A 131 -17.01 19.08 30.91
N LYS A 132 -17.94 18.20 31.32
CA LYS A 132 -19.39 18.43 31.26
C LYS A 132 -20.00 18.36 32.64
#